data_AF-A0A836TN15-F1
#
_entry.id   AF-A0A836TN15-F1
#
_cell.length_a   1.000
_cell.length_b   1.000
_cell.length_c   1.000
_cell.angle_alpha   90.00
_cell.angle_beta   90.00
_cell.angle_gamma   90.00
#
_symmetry.space_group_name_H-M   'P 1'
#
loop_
_entity.id
_entity.type
_entity.pdbx_description
1 polymer ?
#
loop_
_entity_poly.entity_id
_entity_poly.type
_entity_poly.pdbx_seq_one_letter_code
_entity_poly.pdbx_strand_id
1 'polypeptide(L)'
;MHRQLPNFFIFLDHYNNQILENNNTDIGIIYRNYKDYKSDIELFKIAKACKKKRCQLFVSNNIKLAIKVRANGIYIPSFNKTKRFNNIEIKNFKILGSAHNQKEIHEKIKQRCEAIFLSPIFFIKKSNNFLN
;
A
#
# COMPACT_ATOMS: atom_id res chain seq x y z
N MET A 1 16.42 -14.68 8.11
CA MET A 1 15.05 -14.36 8.59
C MET A 1 14.21 -13.96 7.39
N HIS A 2 13.37 -14.85 6.87
CA HIS A 2 12.51 -14.57 5.71
C HIS A 2 11.51 -13.47 6.10
N ARG A 3 11.63 -12.28 5.52
CA ARG A 3 10.73 -11.15 5.83
C ARG A 3 9.43 -11.31 5.06
N GLN A 4 8.54 -12.13 5.62
CA GLN A 4 7.20 -12.35 5.07
C GLN A 4 6.39 -11.05 5.02
N LEU A 5 5.41 -11.01 4.12
CA LEU A 5 4.39 -9.96 4.12
C LEU A 5 3.54 -10.09 5.40
N PRO A 6 3.00 -8.98 5.92
CA PRO A 6 2.04 -9.04 7.01
C PRO A 6 0.79 -9.81 6.58
N ASN A 7 0.10 -10.47 7.52
CA ASN A 7 -1.19 -11.09 7.23
C ASN A 7 -2.34 -10.08 7.22
N PHE A 8 -2.22 -8.99 7.97
CA PHE A 8 -3.26 -7.96 8.08
C PHE A 8 -2.84 -6.67 7.41
N PHE A 9 -3.74 -6.06 6.64
CA PHE A 9 -3.50 -4.78 5.98
C PHE A 9 -4.59 -3.76 6.30
N ILE A 10 -4.17 -2.52 6.53
CA ILE A 10 -5.06 -1.40 6.85
C ILE A 10 -4.80 -0.26 5.87
N PHE A 11 -5.84 0.20 5.19
CA PHE A 11 -5.78 1.32 4.25
C PHE A 11 -6.13 2.63 4.95
N LEU A 12 -5.24 3.63 4.86
CA LEU A 12 -5.39 4.94 5.50
C LEU A 12 -5.25 6.06 4.47
N ASP A 13 -6.05 7.11 4.58
CA ASP A 13 -5.85 8.37 3.86
C ASP A 13 -5.40 9.53 4.78
N HIS A 14 -5.52 9.37 6.10
CA HIS A 14 -5.06 10.30 7.13
C HIS A 14 -4.46 9.55 8.33
N TYR A 15 -3.75 10.25 9.21
CA TYR A 15 -3.24 9.67 10.44
C TYR A 15 -4.38 9.41 11.43
N ASN A 16 -4.41 8.21 11.99
CA ASN A 16 -5.29 7.87 13.11
C ASN A 16 -4.48 7.10 14.16
N ASN A 17 -4.38 7.67 15.37
CA ASN A 17 -3.63 7.09 16.49
C ASN A 17 -4.16 5.70 16.89
N GLN A 18 -5.48 5.50 16.84
CA GLN A 18 -6.14 4.28 17.33
C GLN A 18 -5.71 3.04 16.56
N ILE A 19 -5.39 3.21 15.27
CA ILE A 19 -5.00 2.12 14.37
C ILE A 19 -3.66 1.50 14.76
N LEU A 20 -2.86 2.22 15.54
CA LEU A 20 -1.54 1.81 15.99
C LEU A 20 -1.47 1.58 17.52
N GLU A 21 -2.62 1.59 18.22
CA GLU A 21 -2.68 1.30 19.65
C GLU A 21 -2.36 -0.17 19.92
N ASN A 22 -2.84 -1.07 19.07
CA ASN A 22 -2.58 -2.52 19.17
C ASN A 22 -1.09 -2.84 18.95
N ASN A 23 -0.52 -3.70 19.80
CA ASN A 23 0.89 -4.11 19.73
C ASN A 23 1.16 -5.21 18.68
N ASN A 24 0.26 -5.41 17.72
CA ASN A 24 0.45 -6.42 16.68
C ASN A 24 1.41 -5.90 15.60
N THR A 25 2.56 -6.55 15.47
CA THR A 25 3.58 -6.22 14.46
C THR A 25 3.27 -6.81 13.08
N ASP A 26 2.31 -7.74 13.00
CA ASP A 26 1.88 -8.41 11.76
C ASP A 26 0.86 -7.58 10.96
N ILE A 27 1.12 -6.27 10.87
CA ILE A 27 0.26 -5.30 10.18
C ILE A 27 1.04 -4.59 9.08
N GLY A 28 0.41 -4.46 7.92
CA GLY A 28 0.84 -3.60 6.80
C GLY A 28 -0.09 -2.39 6.67
N ILE A 29 0.46 -1.19 6.88
CA ILE A 29 -0.25 0.06 6.66
C ILE A 29 -0.07 0.49 5.21
N ILE A 30 -1.16 0.69 4.49
CA ILE A 30 -1.19 1.22 3.13
C ILE A 30 -1.69 2.66 3.18
N TYR A 31 -0.77 3.61 3.05
CA TYR A 31 -1.12 5.02 2.95
C TYR A 31 -1.55 5.38 1.52
N ARG A 32 -2.82 5.74 1.40
CA ARG A 32 -3.54 5.96 0.15
C ARG A 32 -4.29 7.29 0.15
N ASN A 33 -3.55 8.39 0.10
CA ASN A 33 -4.13 9.74 -0.05
C ASN A 33 -3.84 10.30 -1.46
N TYR A 34 -4.89 10.58 -2.23
CA TYR A 34 -4.81 11.19 -3.57
C TYR A 34 -5.36 12.63 -3.62
N LYS A 35 -5.87 13.14 -2.50
CA LYS A 35 -6.66 14.38 -2.47
C LYS A 35 -5.87 15.58 -1.95
N ASP A 36 -4.81 15.36 -1.16
CA ASP A 36 -4.24 16.44 -0.37
C ASP A 36 -2.73 16.63 -0.57
N TYR A 37 -2.32 17.86 -0.88
CA TYR A 37 -0.91 18.25 -1.05
C TYR A 37 -0.19 18.44 0.29
N LYS A 38 -0.93 18.60 1.41
CA LYS A 38 -0.37 18.61 2.78
C LYS A 38 -0.01 17.20 3.30
N SER A 39 -0.09 16.18 2.45
CA SER A 39 0.08 14.75 2.75
C SER A 39 1.43 14.36 3.36
N ASP A 40 2.49 15.11 3.11
CA ASP A 40 3.83 14.77 3.62
C ASP A 40 3.88 14.76 5.16
N ILE A 41 3.31 15.76 5.85
CA ILE A 41 3.36 15.87 7.33
C ILE A 41 2.64 14.69 7.98
N GLU A 42 1.45 14.36 7.49
CA GLU A 42 0.64 13.25 7.99
C GLU A 42 1.33 11.91 7.73
N LEU A 43 1.89 11.73 6.54
CA LEU A 43 2.67 10.53 6.23
C LEU A 43 3.91 10.41 7.12
N PHE A 44 4.60 11.50 7.47
CA PHE A 44 5.71 11.45 8.42
C PHE A 44 5.27 10.99 9.81
N LYS A 45 4.08 11.41 10.29
CA LYS A 45 3.50 10.91 11.54
C LYS A 45 3.21 9.43 11.46
N ILE A 46 2.56 8.98 10.38
CA ILE A 46 2.29 7.55 10.12
C ILE A 46 3.61 6.76 10.11
N ALA A 47 4.63 7.21 9.37
CA ALA A 47 5.92 6.53 9.27
C ALA A 47 6.63 6.42 10.61
N LYS A 48 6.63 7.50 11.41
CA LYS A 48 7.19 7.49 12.77
C LYS A 48 6.48 6.48 13.66
N ALA A 49 5.15 6.45 13.61
CA ALA A 49 4.34 5.55 14.40
C ALA A 49 4.51 4.08 13.96
N CYS A 50 4.57 3.82 12.64
CA CYS A 50 4.83 2.49 12.09
C CYS A 50 6.20 1.96 12.54
N LYS A 51 7.24 2.80 12.50
CA LYS A 51 8.57 2.45 12.97
C LYS A 51 8.59 2.12 14.47
N LYS A 52 7.87 2.90 15.30
CA LYS A 52 7.76 2.65 16.75
C LYS A 52 7.07 1.31 17.03
N LYS A 53 6.04 0.97 16.26
CA LYS A 53 5.22 -0.23 16.43
C LYS A 53 5.71 -1.43 15.61
N ARG A 54 6.78 -1.28 14.83
CA ARG A 54 7.37 -2.32 13.97
C ARG A 54 6.39 -2.91 12.94
N CYS A 55 5.39 -2.15 12.52
CA CYS A 55 4.52 -2.54 11.41
C CYS A 55 5.10 -2.05 10.06
N GLN A 56 4.70 -2.70 8.97
CA GLN A 56 5.19 -2.35 7.63
C GLN A 56 4.40 -1.18 7.04
N LEU A 57 5.06 -0.26 6.34
CA LEU A 57 4.43 0.88 5.68
C LEU A 57 4.59 0.78 4.15
N PHE A 58 3.50 1.05 3.43
CA PHE A 58 3.45 1.10 1.97
C PHE A 58 2.81 2.41 1.53
N VAL A 59 3.45 3.11 0.60
CA VAL A 59 2.95 4.41 0.11
C VAL A 59 2.36 4.25 -1.29
N SER A 60 1.16 4.77 -1.52
CA SER A 60 0.51 4.63 -2.80
C SER A 60 1.10 5.52 -3.88
N ASN A 61 1.38 4.95 -5.06
CA ASN A 61 1.73 5.64 -6.31
C ASN A 61 2.95 6.59 -6.31
N ASN A 62 3.65 6.76 -5.19
CA ASN A 62 4.73 7.73 -5.08
C ASN A 62 6.00 7.07 -4.49
N ILE A 63 6.84 6.51 -5.37
CA ILE A 63 8.12 5.88 -4.99
C ILE A 63 9.03 6.88 -4.26
N LYS A 64 9.16 8.11 -4.77
CA LYS A 64 10.04 9.13 -4.18
C LYS A 64 9.66 9.38 -2.74
N LEU A 65 8.36 9.51 -2.47
CA LEU A 65 7.83 9.69 -1.13
C LEU A 65 8.01 8.45 -0.25
N ALA A 66 7.76 7.25 -0.79
CA ALA A 66 8.01 5.99 -0.10
C ALA A 66 9.47 5.88 0.39
N ILE A 67 10.44 6.23 -0.46
CA ILE A 67 11.86 6.27 -0.11
C ILE A 67 12.14 7.33 0.95
N LYS A 68 11.62 8.55 0.76
CA LYS A 68 11.80 9.70 1.67
C LYS A 68 11.40 9.34 3.10
N VAL A 69 10.30 8.61 3.28
CA VAL A 69 9.80 8.19 4.61
C VAL A 69 10.30 6.82 5.05
N ARG A 70 11.20 6.19 4.27
CA ARG A 70 11.76 4.84 4.52
C ARG A 70 10.68 3.77 4.70
N ALA A 71 9.66 3.82 3.85
CA ALA A 71 8.62 2.81 3.77
C ALA A 71 9.19 1.45 3.34
N ASN A 72 8.48 0.38 3.66
CA ASN A 72 8.82 -0.99 3.24
C ASN A 72 8.54 -1.24 1.76
N GLY A 73 7.73 -0.39 1.13
CA GLY A 73 7.34 -0.58 -0.25
C GLY A 73 6.38 0.48 -0.78
N ILE A 74 5.87 0.21 -1.97
CA ILE A 74 4.78 0.96 -2.58
C ILE A 74 3.51 0.12 -2.71
N TYR A 75 2.39 0.83 -2.85
CA TYR A 75 1.12 0.26 -3.27
C TYR A 75 0.66 0.85 -4.60
N ILE A 76 0.36 0.00 -5.58
CA ILE A 76 -0.09 0.35 -6.93
C ILE A 76 -1.59 0.02 -7.08
N PRO A 77 -2.46 1.03 -7.07
CA PRO A 77 -3.90 0.84 -7.25
C PRO A 77 -4.23 0.26 -8.62
N SER A 78 -5.41 -0.33 -8.74
CA SER A 78 -5.99 -0.90 -9.97
C SER A 78 -5.91 0.06 -11.16
N PHE A 79 -6.36 1.30 -11.00
CA PHE A 79 -6.36 2.30 -12.06
C PHE A 79 -4.96 2.68 -12.56
N ASN A 80 -3.90 2.37 -11.80
CA ASN A 80 -2.54 2.67 -12.21
C ASN A 80 -1.97 1.54 -13.08
N LYS A 81 -1.86 1.84 -14.38
CA LYS A 81 -1.39 0.92 -15.43
C LYS A 81 0.07 1.18 -15.85
N THR A 82 0.79 2.04 -15.15
CA THR A 82 2.16 2.41 -15.52
C THR A 82 3.15 1.27 -15.28
N LYS A 83 4.16 1.13 -16.14
CA LYS A 83 5.26 0.17 -15.95
C LYS A 83 6.46 0.78 -15.20
N ARG A 84 6.36 2.04 -14.75
CA ARG A 84 7.45 2.81 -14.12
C ARG A 84 7.99 2.20 -12.83
N PHE A 85 7.27 1.28 -12.20
CA PHE A 85 7.67 0.64 -10.94
C PHE A 85 8.56 -0.61 -11.14
N ASN A 86 8.74 -1.09 -12.37
CA ASN A 86 9.43 -2.36 -12.64
C ASN A 86 10.96 -2.28 -12.47
N ASN A 87 11.52 -1.07 -12.50
CA ASN A 87 12.97 -0.83 -12.45
C ASN A 87 13.42 -0.35 -11.06
N ILE A 88 12.66 -0.63 -10.01
CA ILE A 88 13.06 -0.28 -8.64
C ILE A 88 14.10 -1.30 -8.17
N GLU A 89 15.37 -0.90 -8.11
CA GLU A 89 16.49 -1.74 -7.63
C GLU A 89 16.73 -1.62 -6.12
N ILE A 90 15.74 -1.12 -5.36
CA ILE A 90 15.87 -0.92 -3.93
C ILE A 90 15.74 -2.26 -3.21
N LYS A 91 16.82 -2.68 -2.56
CA LYS A 91 16.87 -3.94 -1.82
C LYS A 91 15.77 -3.99 -0.76
N ASN A 92 15.03 -5.12 -0.72
CA ASN A 92 13.91 -5.37 0.20
C ASN A 92 12.72 -4.40 0.05
N PHE A 93 12.59 -3.72 -1.09
CA PHE A 93 11.48 -2.84 -1.37
C PHE A 93 10.34 -3.60 -2.04
N LYS A 94 9.20 -3.65 -1.35
CA LYS A 94 8.07 -4.47 -1.77
C LYS A 94 7.09 -3.71 -2.64
N ILE A 95 6.50 -4.38 -3.62
CA ILE A 95 5.45 -3.81 -4.46
C ILE A 95 4.14 -4.53 -4.17
N LEU A 96 3.13 -3.81 -3.70
CA LEU A 96 1.77 -4.33 -3.52
C LEU A 96 0.86 -3.73 -4.59
N GLY A 97 -0.20 -4.44 -4.96
CA GLY A 97 -1.14 -3.98 -5.96
C GLY A 97 -2.60 -4.22 -5.57
N SER A 98 -3.54 -3.57 -6.24
CA SER A 98 -4.94 -4.00 -6.23
C SER A 98 -5.49 -4.21 -7.63
N ALA A 99 -6.50 -5.06 -7.75
CA ALA A 99 -7.18 -5.36 -8.99
C ALA A 99 -8.69 -5.59 -8.76
N HIS A 100 -9.48 -5.25 -9.77
CA HIS A 100 -10.93 -5.43 -9.82
C HIS A 100 -11.36 -6.61 -10.70
N ASN A 101 -10.47 -7.10 -11.58
CA ASN A 101 -10.77 -8.13 -12.58
C ASN A 101 -9.48 -8.84 -13.03
N GLN A 102 -9.64 -9.92 -13.80
CA GLN A 102 -8.52 -10.74 -14.29
C GLN A 102 -7.49 -9.97 -15.11
N LYS A 103 -7.94 -9.01 -15.94
CA LYS A 103 -7.04 -8.17 -16.75
C LYS A 103 -6.12 -7.35 -15.86
N GLU A 104 -6.67 -6.72 -14.83
CA GLU A 104 -5.90 -5.94 -13.86
C GLU A 104 -4.98 -6.82 -13.02
N ILE A 105 -5.38 -8.04 -12.63
CA ILE A 105 -4.49 -9.00 -11.95
C ILE A 105 -3.25 -9.24 -12.82
N HIS A 106 -3.44 -9.51 -14.11
CA HIS A 106 -2.34 -9.74 -15.04
C HIS A 106 -1.45 -8.49 -15.21
N GLU A 107 -2.03 -7.29 -15.19
CA GLU A 107 -1.27 -6.03 -15.15
C GLU A 107 -0.43 -5.91 -13.86
N LYS A 108 -0.98 -6.25 -12.68
CA LYS A 108 -0.24 -6.21 -11.40
C LYS A 108 0.90 -7.23 -11.34
N ILE A 109 0.72 -8.42 -11.92
CA ILE A 109 1.78 -9.43 -12.07
C ILE A 109 2.91 -8.86 -12.95
N LYS A 110 2.59 -8.22 -14.07
CA LYS A 110 3.59 -7.53 -14.93
C LYS A 110 4.27 -6.37 -14.21
N GLN A 111 3.60 -5.75 -13.24
CA GLN A 111 4.17 -4.72 -12.35
C GLN A 111 5.01 -5.30 -11.20
N ARG A 112 5.23 -6.63 -11.17
CA ARG A 112 5.98 -7.36 -10.14
C ARG A 112 5.41 -7.18 -8.73
N CYS A 113 4.09 -7.05 -8.61
CA CYS A 113 3.45 -7.00 -7.30
C CYS A 113 3.65 -8.34 -6.57
N GLU A 114 4.16 -8.30 -5.34
CA GLU A 114 4.32 -9.46 -4.44
C GLU A 114 2.98 -9.93 -3.87
N ALA A 115 2.03 -9.01 -3.68
CA ALA A 115 0.66 -9.32 -3.33
C ALA A 115 -0.32 -8.41 -4.07
N ILE A 116 -1.49 -8.96 -4.37
CA ILE A 116 -2.56 -8.28 -5.11
C ILE A 116 -3.84 -8.37 -4.28
N PHE A 117 -4.36 -7.22 -3.86
CA PHE A 117 -5.65 -7.12 -3.20
C PHE A 117 -6.77 -7.17 -4.24
N LEU A 118 -7.61 -8.20 -4.15
CA LEU A 118 -8.86 -8.25 -4.89
C LEU A 118 -9.89 -7.39 -4.15
N SER A 119 -10.30 -6.28 -4.75
CA SER A 119 -11.17 -5.32 -4.08
C SER A 119 -11.95 -4.52 -5.12
N PRO A 120 -13.25 -4.24 -4.95
CA PRO A 120 -14.04 -4.66 -3.81
C PRO A 120 -14.55 -6.11 -3.99
N ILE A 121 -14.48 -6.89 -2.91
CA ILE A 121 -15.00 -8.27 -2.87
C ILE A 121 -16.52 -8.29 -2.82
N PHE A 122 -17.10 -7.31 -2.11
CA PHE A 122 -18.53 -7.15 -1.98
C PHE A 122 -18.98 -5.88 -2.71
N PHE A 123 -20.26 -5.82 -3.04
CA PHE A 123 -20.86 -4.60 -3.58
C PHE A 123 -20.61 -3.41 -2.63
N ILE A 124 -20.22 -2.28 -3.21
CA ILE A 124 -20.07 -1.01 -2.49
C ILE A 124 -20.82 0.07 -3.26
N LYS A 125 -21.52 0.97 -2.54
CA LYS A 125 -22.29 2.07 -3.19
C LYS A 125 -21.45 2.96 -4.10
N LYS A 126 -20.14 3.04 -3.86
CA LYS A 126 -19.19 3.87 -4.61
C LYS A 126 -18.83 3.29 -5.99
N SER A 127 -19.07 2.00 -6.23
CA SER A 127 -18.69 1.33 -7.48
C SER A 127 -19.67 0.22 -7.81
N ASN A 128 -20.26 0.27 -9.01
CA ASN A 128 -21.07 -0.83 -9.53
C ASN A 128 -20.22 -2.05 -9.94
N ASN A 129 -18.91 -1.87 -10.05
CA ASN A 129 -17.97 -2.94 -10.35
C ASN A 129 -17.43 -3.51 -9.02
N PHE A 130 -17.82 -4.74 -8.72
CA PHE A 130 -17.24 -5.63 -7.70
C PHE A 130 -16.82 -6.92 -8.39
N LEU A 131 -15.90 -7.68 -7.79
CA LEU A 131 -15.25 -8.89 -8.34
C LEU A 131 -16.13 -9.66 -9.36
N ASN A 132 -15.89 -9.42 -10.65
CA ASN A 132 -16.52 -10.07 -11.80
C ASN A 132 -15.45 -10.86 -12.56
#